data_AF-A0A848FWV2-F1
#
_entry.id   AF-A0A848FWV2-F1
#
_cell.length_a   1.000
_cell.length_b   1.000
_cell.length_c   1.000
_cell.angle_alpha   90.00
_cell.angle_beta   90.00
_cell.angle_gamma   90.00
#
_symmetry.space_group_name_H-M   'P 1'
#
loop_
_entity.id
_entity.type
_entity.pdbx_description
1 polymer ?
#
loop_
_entity_poly.entity_id
_entity_poly.type
_entity_poly.pdbx_seq_one_letter_code
_entity_poly.pdbx_strand_id
1 'polypeptide(L)'
;MKTQKPKKAGAARSDQKLTPKQQRFVEEYLVDLNGTQAAIRAGYSVKTAEQMAYQLLQKTSVKKAISAARKDQQDRTEITADRVLREAWSILTADARELVQVKVGCCRHCWGEGHRYQRTVAEYNHDHAEWLAKRSAGKAQEDFEEQGGIGYNPLRPPHPECPECCGDGYSRVVLADTRTISPAAAALYAGAEQTKYGLKVVMHDKVAAMEKLFKHLGLYEKDNEQKSDPLTDLLHKIACSNGSAFRPVQDDPEALPAAPASAFQPRDDSTLEPGEG
;
A
#
# COMPACT_ATOMS: atom_id res chain seq x y z
N MET A 1 71.15 -16.82 -30.32
CA MET A 1 70.35 -15.64 -30.74
C MET A 1 68.89 -16.02 -30.93
N LYS A 2 68.03 -15.77 -29.94
CA LYS A 2 66.59 -15.50 -30.13
C LYS A 2 66.17 -14.52 -29.02
N THR A 3 66.18 -13.24 -29.37
CA THR A 3 65.73 -12.12 -28.55
C THR A 3 64.21 -12.20 -28.39
N GLN A 4 63.74 -12.43 -27.16
CA GLN A 4 62.31 -12.28 -26.84
C GLN A 4 61.99 -10.80 -26.67
N LYS A 5 61.02 -10.33 -27.46
CA LYS A 5 60.50 -8.96 -27.46
C LYS A 5 59.58 -8.76 -26.24
N PRO A 6 59.71 -7.71 -25.42
CA PRO A 6 58.85 -7.53 -24.27
C PRO A 6 57.42 -7.17 -24.71
N LYS A 7 56.43 -7.86 -24.13
CA LYS A 7 54.99 -7.59 -24.30
C LYS A 7 54.65 -6.21 -23.72
N LYS A 8 53.99 -5.36 -24.52
CA LYS A 8 53.42 -4.08 -24.07
C LYS A 8 52.40 -4.33 -22.96
N ALA A 9 52.64 -3.75 -21.79
CA ALA A 9 51.66 -3.67 -20.71
C ALA A 9 50.45 -2.85 -21.17
N GLY A 10 49.25 -3.43 -21.05
CA GLY A 10 48.00 -2.74 -21.32
C GLY A 10 47.80 -1.60 -20.30
N ALA A 11 47.64 -0.39 -20.80
CA ALA A 11 47.35 0.78 -20.00
C ALA A 11 46.06 0.56 -19.18
N ALA A 12 46.15 0.82 -17.88
CA ALA A 12 45.02 0.85 -16.95
C ALA A 12 43.93 1.79 -17.50
N ARG A 13 42.67 1.30 -17.53
CA ARG A 13 41.52 2.08 -17.98
C ARG A 13 41.33 3.26 -17.03
N SER A 14 41.47 4.46 -17.58
CA SER A 14 41.18 5.72 -16.89
C SER A 14 39.75 5.73 -16.35
N ASP A 15 39.62 6.21 -15.12
CA ASP A 15 38.36 6.62 -14.50
C ASP A 15 37.71 7.65 -15.45
N GLN A 16 36.80 7.18 -16.32
CA GLN A 16 36.26 8.03 -17.39
C GLN A 16 35.32 9.07 -16.79
N LYS A 17 35.89 10.25 -16.54
CA LYS A 17 35.19 11.49 -16.24
C LYS A 17 34.08 11.70 -17.28
N LEU A 18 32.85 11.90 -16.81
CA LEU A 18 31.67 12.06 -17.67
C LEU A 18 31.88 13.21 -18.65
N THR A 19 31.42 13.03 -19.89
CA THR A 19 31.42 14.15 -20.85
C THR A 19 30.33 15.17 -20.49
N PRO A 20 30.45 16.45 -20.90
CA PRO A 20 29.43 17.47 -20.61
C PRO A 20 28.02 17.08 -21.07
N LYS A 21 27.90 16.40 -22.22
CA LYS A 21 26.61 15.86 -22.70
C LYS A 21 26.07 14.73 -21.84
N GLN A 22 26.93 13.87 -21.30
CA GLN A 22 26.53 12.80 -20.38
C GLN A 22 26.11 13.38 -19.03
N GLN A 23 26.77 14.43 -18.54
CA GLN A 23 26.36 15.13 -17.31
C GLN A 23 24.98 15.76 -17.47
N ARG A 24 24.76 16.51 -18.57
CA ARG A 24 23.45 17.09 -18.90
C ARG A 24 22.36 16.01 -19.00
N PHE A 25 22.68 14.85 -19.58
CA PHE A 25 21.76 13.71 -19.62
C PHE A 25 21.39 13.21 -18.22
N VAL A 26 22.35 13.08 -17.30
CA VAL A 26 22.09 12.67 -15.92
C VAL A 26 21.19 13.67 -15.21
N GLU A 27 21.47 14.97 -15.34
CA GLU A 27 20.66 16.04 -14.74
C GLU A 27 19.21 15.99 -15.23
N GLU A 28 19.00 15.92 -16.55
CA GLU A 28 17.66 15.87 -17.15
C GLU A 28 16.92 14.56 -16.82
N TYR A 29 17.64 13.44 -16.74
CA TYR A 29 17.04 12.14 -16.39
C TYR A 29 16.50 12.12 -14.96
N LEU A 30 17.08 12.88 -14.03
CA LEU A 30 16.57 12.94 -12.65
C LEU A 30 15.30 13.78 -12.50
N VAL A 31 14.92 14.55 -13.52
CA VAL A 31 13.70 15.36 -13.49
C VAL A 31 12.45 14.49 -13.67
N ASP A 32 12.47 13.57 -14.62
CA ASP A 32 11.28 12.80 -15.03
C ASP A 32 11.48 11.29 -15.15
N LEU A 33 12.71 10.81 -14.92
CA LEU A 33 13.10 9.41 -15.09
C LEU A 33 12.83 8.87 -16.50
N ASN A 34 12.76 9.74 -17.51
CA ASN A 34 12.51 9.38 -18.89
C ASN A 34 13.80 9.50 -19.70
N GLY A 35 14.40 8.35 -20.03
CA GLY A 35 15.67 8.29 -20.76
C GLY A 35 15.62 9.00 -22.11
N THR A 36 14.57 8.79 -22.90
CA THR A 36 14.45 9.35 -24.26
C THR A 36 14.35 10.87 -24.23
N GLN A 37 13.52 11.42 -23.34
CA GLN A 37 13.36 12.88 -23.21
C GLN A 37 14.60 13.54 -22.61
N ALA A 38 15.27 12.89 -21.66
CA ALA A 38 16.55 13.35 -21.13
C ALA A 38 17.63 13.42 -22.21
N ALA A 39 17.69 12.44 -23.12
CA ALA A 39 18.63 12.44 -24.24
C ALA A 39 18.37 13.60 -25.21
N ILE A 40 17.11 13.90 -25.52
CA ILE A 40 16.75 15.04 -26.39
C ILE A 40 17.20 16.36 -25.75
N ARG A 41 16.87 16.59 -24.46
CA ARG A 41 17.25 17.80 -23.73
C ARG A 41 18.75 17.95 -23.50
N ALA A 42 19.47 16.83 -23.40
CA ALA A 42 20.94 16.80 -23.35
C ALA A 42 21.62 17.07 -24.71
N GLY A 43 20.85 17.25 -25.79
CA GLY A 43 21.36 17.60 -27.11
C GLY A 43 21.86 16.40 -27.92
N TYR A 44 21.25 15.23 -27.72
CA TYR A 44 21.37 14.09 -28.64
C TYR A 44 20.34 14.20 -29.78
N SER A 45 20.60 13.51 -30.89
CA SER A 45 19.69 13.51 -32.04
C SER A 45 18.34 12.93 -31.66
N VAL A 46 17.26 13.64 -31.99
CA VAL A 46 15.88 13.19 -31.74
C VAL A 46 15.62 11.82 -32.36
N LYS A 47 16.17 11.57 -33.57
CA LYS A 47 15.97 10.31 -34.30
C LYS A 47 16.61 9.09 -33.62
N THR A 48 17.62 9.30 -32.78
CA THR A 48 18.34 8.21 -32.10
C THR A 48 18.29 8.33 -30.57
N ALA A 49 17.46 9.23 -30.04
CA ALA A 49 17.43 9.55 -28.61
C ALA A 49 17.12 8.34 -27.74
N GLU A 50 16.19 7.48 -28.17
CA GLU A 50 15.83 6.25 -27.45
C GLU A 50 17.00 5.26 -27.37
N GLN A 51 17.63 4.97 -28.51
CA GLN A 51 18.80 4.07 -28.59
C GLN A 51 19.97 4.63 -27.76
N MET A 52 20.20 5.94 -27.86
CA MET A 52 21.26 6.62 -27.10
C MET A 52 20.97 6.59 -25.59
N ALA A 53 19.73 6.82 -25.18
CA ALA A 53 19.32 6.74 -23.78
C ALA A 53 19.53 5.33 -23.22
N TYR A 54 19.11 4.29 -23.94
CA TYR A 54 19.34 2.90 -23.56
C TYR A 54 20.84 2.61 -23.36
N GLN A 55 21.68 3.00 -24.31
CA GLN A 55 23.13 2.83 -24.20
C GLN A 55 23.73 3.61 -23.04
N LEU A 56 23.31 4.85 -22.82
CA LEU A 56 23.79 5.70 -21.73
C LEU A 56 23.42 5.12 -20.37
N LEU A 57 22.19 4.62 -20.20
CA LEU A 57 21.74 3.99 -18.97
C LEU A 57 22.49 2.69 -18.65
N GLN A 58 23.06 1.99 -19.64
CA GLN A 58 23.88 0.81 -19.43
C GLN A 58 25.34 1.11 -19.05
N LYS A 59 25.86 2.30 -19.36
CA LYS A 59 27.25 2.67 -19.05
C LYS A 59 27.48 2.81 -17.56
N THR A 60 28.49 2.12 -17.03
CA THR A 60 28.83 2.12 -15.59
C THR A 60 29.12 3.53 -15.06
N SER A 61 29.79 4.39 -15.85
CA SER A 61 30.07 5.79 -15.45
C SER A 61 28.80 6.60 -15.25
N VAL A 62 27.83 6.47 -16.17
CA VAL A 62 26.53 7.15 -16.11
C VAL A 62 25.67 6.57 -14.97
N LYS A 63 25.65 5.23 -14.79
CA LYS A 63 24.97 4.60 -13.64
C LYS A 63 25.49 5.13 -12.31
N LYS A 64 26.82 5.20 -12.15
CA LYS A 64 27.45 5.77 -10.94
C LYS A 64 27.06 7.24 -10.75
N ALA A 65 27.07 8.03 -11.82
CA ALA A 65 26.67 9.44 -11.79
C ALA A 65 25.22 9.63 -11.33
N ILE A 66 24.29 8.85 -11.89
CA ILE A 66 22.87 8.86 -11.50
C ILE A 66 22.74 8.46 -10.03
N SER A 67 23.45 7.43 -9.59
CA SER A 67 23.40 6.99 -8.18
C SER A 67 23.93 8.06 -7.22
N ALA A 68 25.02 8.74 -7.57
CA ALA A 68 25.58 9.83 -6.77
C ALA A 68 24.64 11.03 -6.74
N ALA A 69 24.15 11.48 -7.90
CA ALA A 69 23.23 12.60 -7.99
C ALA A 69 21.88 12.33 -7.30
N ARG A 70 21.36 11.10 -7.32
CA ARG A 70 20.21 10.68 -6.50
C ARG A 70 20.51 10.74 -5.02
N LYS A 71 21.72 10.37 -4.60
CA LYS A 71 22.14 10.46 -3.20
C LYS A 71 22.22 11.92 -2.77
N ASP A 72 22.88 12.77 -3.56
CA ASP A 72 22.98 14.21 -3.29
C ASP A 72 21.58 14.86 -3.23
N GLN A 73 20.65 14.43 -4.09
CA GLN A 73 19.26 14.90 -4.05
C GLN A 73 18.55 14.47 -2.77
N GLN A 74 18.72 13.21 -2.33
CA GLN A 74 18.16 12.70 -1.06
C GLN A 74 18.75 13.45 0.15
N ASP A 75 20.04 13.71 0.12
CA ASP A 75 20.75 14.44 1.19
C ASP A 75 20.25 15.90 1.25
N ARG A 76 20.03 16.54 0.09
CA ARG A 76 19.51 17.92 0.01
C ARG A 76 18.05 18.04 0.44
N THR A 77 17.19 17.08 0.08
CA THR A 77 15.76 17.13 0.42
C THR A 77 15.46 16.52 1.78
N GLU A 78 16.42 15.83 2.39
CA GLU A 78 16.24 15.01 3.60
C GLU A 78 15.13 13.95 3.46
N ILE A 79 14.73 13.62 2.23
CA ILE A 79 13.75 12.58 1.93
C ILE A 79 14.52 11.30 1.63
N THR A 80 14.86 10.57 2.69
CA THR A 80 15.43 9.23 2.58
C THR A 80 14.35 8.19 2.45
N ALA A 81 14.66 7.05 1.84
CA ALA A 81 13.75 5.90 1.80
C ALA A 81 13.28 5.53 3.22
N ASP A 82 14.20 5.48 4.19
CA ASP A 82 13.90 5.21 5.60
C ASP A 82 12.94 6.23 6.22
N ARG A 83 13.00 7.51 5.82
CA ARG A 83 12.05 8.53 6.29
C ARG A 83 10.66 8.25 5.76
N VAL A 84 10.52 7.96 4.47
CA VAL A 84 9.23 7.65 3.83
C VAL A 84 8.61 6.37 4.42
N LEU A 85 9.44 5.36 4.68
CA LEU A 85 8.99 4.11 5.30
C LEU A 85 8.52 4.32 6.74
N ARG A 86 9.26 5.11 7.53
CA ARG A 86 8.83 5.49 8.88
C ARG A 86 7.51 6.23 8.87
N GLU A 87 7.29 7.14 7.92
CA GLU A 87 6.02 7.85 7.79
C GLU A 87 4.87 6.90 7.43
N ALA A 88 5.07 6.02 6.45
CA ALA A 88 4.07 5.01 6.08
C ALA A 88 3.75 4.07 7.24
N TRP A 89 4.75 3.70 8.05
CA TRP A 89 4.57 2.90 9.25
C TRP A 89 3.78 3.65 10.33
N SER A 90 4.07 4.94 10.56
CA SER A 90 3.31 5.79 11.49
C SER A 90 1.83 5.84 11.13
N ILE A 91 1.49 6.02 9.84
CA ILE A 91 0.11 6.01 9.34
C ILE A 91 -0.56 4.65 9.63
N LEU A 92 0.14 3.54 9.34
CA LEU A 92 -0.41 2.20 9.50
C LEU A 92 -0.74 1.89 10.96
N THR A 93 0.19 2.23 11.86
CA THR A 93 0.14 1.91 13.29
C THR A 93 -0.67 2.89 14.13
N ALA A 94 -1.00 4.07 13.60
CA ALA A 94 -1.79 5.08 14.30
C ALA A 94 -3.17 4.56 14.76
N ASP A 95 -3.60 4.89 15.98
CA ASP A 95 -4.95 4.55 16.45
C ASP A 95 -5.97 5.61 15.98
N ALA A 96 -6.92 5.21 15.15
CA ALA A 96 -7.97 6.11 14.65
C ALA A 96 -8.88 6.65 15.77
N ARG A 97 -8.94 5.96 16.91
CA ARG A 97 -9.72 6.40 18.08
C ARG A 97 -9.12 7.65 18.75
N GLU A 98 -7.87 7.99 18.46
CA GLU A 98 -7.30 9.26 18.89
C GLU A 98 -7.91 10.45 18.14
N LEU A 99 -8.47 10.24 16.94
CA LEU A 99 -9.10 11.29 16.13
C LEU A 99 -10.62 11.31 16.32
N VAL A 100 -11.26 10.13 16.27
CA VAL A 100 -12.72 10.00 16.33
C VAL A 100 -13.10 8.94 17.37
N GLN A 101 -13.80 9.36 18.40
CA GLN A 101 -14.23 8.50 19.50
C GLN A 101 -15.73 8.30 19.45
N VAL A 102 -16.18 7.06 19.66
CA VAL A 102 -17.56 6.78 20.02
C VAL A 102 -17.59 6.61 21.53
N LYS A 103 -18.17 7.58 22.24
CA LYS A 103 -18.37 7.50 23.69
C LYS A 103 -19.80 7.09 23.98
N VAL A 104 -19.97 6.04 24.75
CA VAL A 104 -21.27 5.58 25.24
C VAL A 104 -21.45 6.07 26.66
N GLY A 105 -22.51 6.82 26.89
CA GLY A 105 -22.87 7.38 28.19
C GLY A 105 -24.23 6.91 28.66
N CYS A 106 -24.51 7.08 29.94
CA CYS A 106 -25.81 6.77 30.51
C CYS A 106 -26.94 7.65 29.95
N CYS A 107 -28.16 7.12 29.88
CA CYS A 107 -29.34 7.93 29.62
C CYS A 107 -29.71 8.77 30.86
N ARG A 108 -30.66 9.70 30.70
CA ARG A 108 -31.15 10.55 31.80
C ARG A 108 -31.87 9.79 32.91
N HIS A 109 -32.25 8.55 32.67
CA HIS A 109 -33.00 7.70 33.60
C HIS A 109 -32.12 6.63 34.26
N CYS A 110 -30.89 6.42 33.80
CA CYS A 110 -30.02 5.35 34.27
C CYS A 110 -29.79 5.38 35.78
N TRP A 111 -29.51 6.56 36.32
CA TRP A 111 -29.09 6.71 37.71
C TRP A 111 -30.09 7.48 38.56
N GLY A 112 -31.24 7.83 38.00
CA GLY A 112 -32.31 8.52 38.72
C GLY A 112 -32.95 7.62 39.76
N GLU A 113 -33.45 8.23 40.84
CA GLU A 113 -34.17 7.50 41.86
C GLU A 113 -35.39 6.79 41.23
N GLY A 114 -35.42 5.46 41.31
CA GLY A 114 -36.44 4.64 40.66
C GLY A 114 -36.43 4.72 39.13
N HIS A 115 -35.26 5.01 38.52
CA HIS A 115 -35.12 5.28 37.09
C HIS A 115 -35.96 6.45 36.56
N ARG A 116 -36.35 7.39 37.42
CA ARG A 116 -37.00 8.63 37.01
C ARG A 116 -35.99 9.57 36.35
N TYR A 117 -36.50 10.57 35.61
CA TYR A 117 -35.68 11.50 34.84
C TYR A 117 -34.74 12.31 35.75
N GLN A 118 -33.44 12.30 35.46
CA GLN A 118 -32.45 13.14 36.14
C GLN A 118 -32.21 14.45 35.41
N ARG A 119 -32.17 15.52 36.20
CA ARG A 119 -31.78 16.86 35.75
C ARG A 119 -30.30 17.11 36.02
N THR A 120 -29.70 17.98 35.21
CA THR A 120 -28.46 18.64 35.61
C THR A 120 -28.75 19.68 36.70
N VAL A 121 -27.74 20.08 37.46
CA VAL A 121 -27.90 21.10 38.50
C VAL A 121 -28.41 22.43 37.91
N ALA A 122 -27.94 22.80 36.72
CA ALA A 122 -28.38 24.00 36.03
C ALA A 122 -29.87 23.93 35.63
N GLU A 123 -30.30 22.82 35.02
CA GLU A 123 -31.70 22.59 34.66
C GLU A 123 -32.61 22.61 35.88
N TYR A 124 -32.20 21.94 36.97
CA TYR A 124 -32.96 21.97 38.21
C TYR A 124 -33.11 23.39 38.75
N ASN A 125 -32.03 24.17 38.83
CA ASN A 125 -32.09 25.54 39.33
C ASN A 125 -32.97 26.44 38.46
N HIS A 126 -32.93 26.28 37.14
CA HIS A 126 -33.78 27.02 36.21
C HIS A 126 -35.26 26.66 36.42
N ASP A 127 -35.61 25.37 36.37
CA ASP A 127 -36.97 24.88 36.54
C ASP A 127 -37.53 25.26 37.91
N HIS A 128 -36.71 25.15 38.96
CA HIS A 128 -37.08 25.50 40.33
C HIS A 128 -37.27 27.01 40.50
N ALA A 129 -36.43 27.85 39.89
CA ALA A 129 -36.60 29.30 39.90
C ALA A 129 -37.88 29.73 39.16
N GLU A 130 -38.17 29.11 38.02
CA GLU A 130 -39.43 29.35 37.30
C GLU A 130 -40.64 28.90 38.10
N TRP A 131 -40.57 27.74 38.76
CA TRP A 131 -41.62 27.26 39.64
C TRP A 131 -41.85 28.22 40.82
N LEU A 132 -40.77 28.69 41.47
CA LEU A 132 -40.86 29.68 42.55
C LEU A 132 -41.52 30.99 42.06
N ALA A 133 -41.20 31.45 40.85
CA ALA A 133 -41.82 32.64 40.26
C ALA A 133 -43.31 32.42 39.96
N LYS A 134 -43.71 31.23 39.48
CA LYS A 134 -45.11 30.88 39.26
C LYS A 134 -45.88 30.75 40.58
N ARG A 135 -45.24 30.16 41.60
CA ARG A 135 -45.82 29.98 42.93
C ARG A 135 -46.01 31.33 43.64
N SER A 136 -45.03 32.23 43.55
CA SER A 136 -45.16 33.59 44.09
C SER A 136 -46.22 34.41 43.33
N ALA A 137 -46.43 34.15 42.05
CA ALA A 137 -47.51 34.74 41.25
C ALA A 137 -48.89 34.06 41.44
N GLY A 138 -49.02 33.07 42.34
CA GLY A 138 -50.26 32.33 42.59
C GLY A 138 -50.71 31.43 41.44
N LYS A 139 -49.82 31.14 40.47
CA LYS A 139 -50.09 30.32 39.27
C LYS A 139 -49.61 28.87 39.40
N ALA A 140 -48.93 28.52 40.48
CA ALA A 140 -48.54 27.16 40.81
C ALA A 140 -48.99 26.81 42.23
N GLN A 141 -49.89 25.83 42.35
CA GLN A 141 -50.46 25.39 43.62
C GLN A 141 -49.80 24.12 44.16
N GLU A 142 -49.18 23.34 43.28
CA GLU A 142 -48.52 22.06 43.60
C GLU A 142 -47.07 22.26 44.05
N ASP A 143 -46.55 21.28 44.79
CA ASP A 143 -45.14 21.20 45.17
C ASP A 143 -44.25 20.92 43.95
N PHE A 144 -42.98 21.30 44.03
CA PHE A 144 -42.05 21.10 42.93
C PHE A 144 -41.71 19.61 42.77
N GLU A 145 -41.95 19.04 41.59
CA GLU A 145 -41.58 17.66 41.31
C GLU A 145 -40.07 17.53 41.08
N GLU A 146 -39.38 16.93 42.05
CA GLU A 146 -37.93 16.68 42.02
C GLU A 146 -37.51 15.61 40.99
N GLN A 147 -38.47 14.82 40.48
CA GLN A 147 -38.27 13.72 39.53
C GLN A 147 -37.25 12.68 40.04
N GLY A 148 -36.30 12.26 39.21
CA GLY A 148 -35.23 11.32 39.58
C GLY A 148 -34.03 11.98 40.27
N GLY A 149 -34.16 13.24 40.68
CA GLY A 149 -33.13 14.01 41.35
C GLY A 149 -32.16 14.74 40.42
N ILE A 150 -31.15 15.37 41.05
CA ILE A 150 -30.08 16.12 40.38
C ILE A 150 -28.83 15.26 40.19
N GLY A 151 -27.99 15.65 39.23
CA GLY A 151 -26.67 15.04 39.04
C GLY A 151 -26.53 14.19 37.78
N TYR A 152 -27.37 14.42 36.77
CA TYR A 152 -27.19 13.79 35.46
C TYR A 152 -25.79 14.09 34.90
N ASN A 153 -25.04 13.03 34.59
CA ASN A 153 -23.72 13.11 33.97
C ASN A 153 -23.64 12.17 32.76
N PRO A 154 -23.62 12.69 31.53
CA PRO A 154 -23.58 11.87 30.30
C PRO A 154 -22.26 11.12 30.10
N LEU A 155 -21.27 11.31 30.98
CA LEU A 155 -20.00 10.58 30.96
C LEU A 155 -20.05 9.29 31.80
N ARG A 156 -21.07 9.14 32.67
CA ARG A 156 -21.19 7.96 33.52
C ARG A 156 -21.54 6.73 32.66
N PRO A 157 -21.01 5.53 32.97
CA PRO A 157 -21.43 4.32 32.29
C PRO A 157 -22.95 4.09 32.44
N PRO A 158 -23.61 3.50 31.43
CA PRO A 158 -25.02 3.17 31.52
C PRO A 158 -25.29 2.16 32.64
N HIS A 159 -26.46 2.29 33.28
CA HIS A 159 -26.88 1.36 34.32
C HIS A 159 -27.40 0.07 33.66
N PRO A 160 -26.85 -1.11 33.97
CA PRO A 160 -27.19 -2.37 33.28
C PRO A 160 -28.69 -2.69 33.29
N GLU A 161 -29.38 -2.35 34.38
CA GLU A 161 -30.81 -2.64 34.56
C GLU A 161 -31.70 -1.44 34.22
N CYS A 162 -31.18 -0.42 33.53
CA CYS A 162 -32.00 0.75 33.19
C CYS A 162 -33.16 0.33 32.26
N PRO A 163 -34.43 0.60 32.61
CA PRO A 163 -35.58 0.21 31.78
C PRO A 163 -35.68 1.01 30.48
N GLU A 164 -35.09 2.21 30.44
CA GLU A 164 -35.19 3.12 29.29
C GLU A 164 -34.16 2.83 28.21
N CYS A 165 -32.91 2.57 28.59
CA CYS A 165 -31.84 2.28 27.62
C CYS A 165 -31.35 0.83 27.66
N CYS A 166 -31.99 -0.03 28.45
CA CYS A 166 -31.67 -1.46 28.58
C CYS A 166 -30.19 -1.77 28.87
N GLY A 167 -29.48 -0.85 29.55
CA GLY A 167 -28.04 -0.98 29.80
C GLY A 167 -27.11 -0.55 28.66
N ASP A 168 -27.62 -0.25 27.47
CA ASP A 168 -26.81 0.14 26.31
C ASP A 168 -26.39 1.63 26.33
N GLY A 169 -27.21 2.47 26.95
CA GLY A 169 -26.96 3.91 27.01
C GLY A 169 -27.13 4.63 25.68
N TYR A 170 -26.54 5.82 25.55
CA TYR A 170 -26.55 6.61 24.32
C TYR A 170 -25.12 6.87 23.83
N SER A 171 -24.87 6.49 22.58
CA SER A 171 -23.62 6.79 21.90
C SER A 171 -23.58 8.23 21.43
N ARG A 172 -22.45 8.89 21.61
CA ARG A 172 -22.13 10.16 20.94
C ARG A 172 -20.78 10.05 20.25
N VAL A 173 -20.68 10.70 19.11
CA VAL A 173 -19.40 10.88 18.42
C VAL A 173 -18.69 12.08 19.05
N VAL A 174 -17.46 11.87 19.48
CA VAL A 174 -16.59 12.92 20.01
C VAL A 174 -15.37 13.00 19.10
N LEU A 175 -15.19 14.17 18.50
CA LEU A 175 -14.00 14.49 17.72
C LEU A 175 -12.95 15.02 18.69
N ALA A 176 -11.74 14.46 18.63
CA ALA A 176 -10.64 14.88 19.48
C ALA A 176 -10.06 16.22 19.02
N ASP A 177 -9.41 16.93 19.93
CA ASP A 177 -8.68 18.16 19.61
C ASP A 177 -7.38 17.81 18.88
N THR A 178 -7.30 18.16 17.60
CA THR A 178 -6.15 17.85 16.74
C THR A 178 -4.87 18.59 17.15
N ARG A 179 -4.93 19.55 18.09
CA ARG A 179 -3.74 20.24 18.61
C ARG A 179 -2.95 19.40 19.60
N THR A 180 -3.55 18.34 20.16
CA THR A 180 -2.96 17.55 21.27
C THR A 180 -2.82 16.07 20.95
N ILE A 181 -3.04 15.66 19.70
CA ILE A 181 -2.93 14.26 19.25
C ILE A 181 -1.47 13.79 19.16
N SER A 182 -1.28 12.47 19.24
CA SER A 182 0.05 11.87 19.08
C SER A 182 0.62 12.11 17.68
N PRO A 183 1.95 12.05 17.49
CA PRO A 183 2.56 12.16 16.17
C PRO A 183 2.07 11.11 15.18
N ALA A 184 1.74 9.89 15.63
CA ALA A 184 1.19 8.84 14.78
C ALA A 184 -0.24 9.18 14.33
N ALA A 185 -1.09 9.64 15.24
CA ALA A 185 -2.44 10.11 14.89
C ALA A 185 -2.40 11.33 13.96
N ALA A 186 -1.43 12.24 14.15
CA ALA A 186 -1.18 13.36 13.26
C ALA A 186 -0.78 12.89 11.85
N ALA A 187 0.07 11.87 11.73
CA ALA A 187 0.44 11.28 10.45
C ALA A 187 -0.77 10.66 9.72
N LEU A 188 -1.72 10.07 10.47
CA LEU A 188 -2.95 9.49 9.90
C LEU A 188 -3.96 10.57 9.47
N TYR A 189 -3.97 11.73 10.12
CA TYR A 189 -4.93 12.81 9.86
C TYR A 189 -4.66 13.50 8.52
N ALA A 190 -5.63 13.40 7.60
CA ALA A 190 -5.54 14.04 6.28
C ALA A 190 -6.26 15.40 6.24
N GLY A 191 -7.25 15.62 7.11
CA GLY A 191 -8.00 16.87 7.18
C GLY A 191 -9.39 16.72 7.82
N ALA A 192 -10.18 17.78 7.72
CA ALA A 192 -11.57 17.77 8.15
C ALA A 192 -12.45 18.56 7.17
N GLU A 193 -13.66 18.06 6.93
CA GLU A 193 -14.64 18.64 6.02
C GLU A 193 -15.91 19.02 6.79
N GLN A 194 -16.42 20.23 6.58
CA GLN A 194 -17.71 20.63 7.15
C GLN A 194 -18.84 20.27 6.19
N THR A 195 -19.69 19.35 6.61
CA THR A 195 -20.86 18.89 5.87
C THR A 195 -22.14 19.50 6.45
N LYS A 196 -23.26 19.38 5.71
CA LYS A 196 -24.59 19.79 6.21
C LYS A 196 -24.97 19.12 7.55
N TYR A 197 -24.45 17.92 7.80
CA TYR A 197 -24.80 17.11 8.97
C TYR A 197 -23.73 17.15 10.07
N GLY A 198 -22.64 17.91 9.88
CA GLY A 198 -21.56 18.02 10.86
C GLY A 198 -20.16 17.93 10.25
N LEU A 199 -19.15 17.82 11.12
CA LEU A 199 -17.76 17.72 10.71
C LEU A 199 -17.37 16.26 10.42
N LYS A 200 -16.75 16.02 9.26
CA LYS A 200 -16.18 14.73 8.86
C LYS A 200 -14.67 14.80 8.96
N VAL A 201 -14.06 13.91 9.74
CA VAL A 201 -12.61 13.76 9.77
C VAL A 201 -12.16 12.87 8.62
N VAL A 202 -11.20 13.34 7.84
CA VAL A 202 -10.60 12.63 6.71
C VAL A 202 -9.26 12.06 7.16
N MET A 203 -9.03 10.79 6.87
CA MET A 203 -7.81 10.06 7.24
C MET A 203 -7.12 9.54 5.98
N HIS A 204 -5.81 9.35 6.07
CA HIS A 204 -5.05 8.66 5.05
C HIS A 204 -5.42 7.16 4.99
N ASP A 205 -5.34 6.60 3.79
CA ASP A 205 -5.65 5.20 3.54
C ASP A 205 -4.51 4.29 4.05
N LYS A 206 -4.80 3.51 5.08
CA LYS A 206 -3.89 2.54 5.67
C LYS A 206 -3.54 1.39 4.74
N VAL A 207 -4.48 0.95 3.91
CA VAL A 207 -4.26 -0.16 2.97
C VAL A 207 -3.27 0.28 1.90
N ALA A 208 -3.45 1.48 1.35
CA ALA A 208 -2.51 2.04 0.38
C ALA A 208 -1.10 2.24 0.98
N ALA A 209 -0.99 2.60 2.27
CA ALA A 209 0.30 2.66 2.96
C ALA A 209 0.93 1.27 3.12
N MET A 210 0.12 0.26 3.51
CA MET A 210 0.55 -1.13 3.68
C MET A 210 1.06 -1.74 2.37
N GLU A 211 0.36 -1.53 1.24
CA GLU A 211 0.81 -2.02 -0.07
C GLU A 211 2.18 -1.46 -0.47
N LYS A 212 2.44 -0.19 -0.19
CA LYS A 212 3.75 0.43 -0.47
C LYS A 212 4.85 -0.20 0.36
N LEU A 213 4.58 -0.52 1.63
CA LEU A 213 5.51 -1.23 2.51
C LEU A 213 5.76 -2.67 2.01
N PHE A 214 4.71 -3.39 1.59
CA PHE A 214 4.84 -4.73 1.04
C PHE A 214 5.69 -4.78 -0.24
N LYS A 215 5.49 -3.81 -1.14
CA LYS A 215 6.33 -3.64 -2.34
C LYS A 215 7.79 -3.39 -1.97
N HIS A 216 8.04 -2.51 -1.00
CA HIS A 216 9.40 -2.22 -0.55
C HIS A 216 10.11 -3.43 0.07
N LEU A 217 9.39 -4.23 0.85
CA LEU A 217 9.91 -5.44 1.47
C LEU A 217 9.99 -6.65 0.51
N GLY A 218 9.56 -6.49 -0.75
CA GLY A 218 9.58 -7.54 -1.77
C GLY A 218 8.64 -8.71 -1.48
N LEU A 219 7.59 -8.53 -0.67
CA LEU A 219 6.65 -9.62 -0.34
C LEU A 219 5.99 -10.19 -1.61
N TYR A 220 5.63 -9.32 -2.55
CA TYR A 220 5.02 -9.74 -3.81
C TYR A 220 5.98 -10.47 -4.76
N GLU A 221 7.29 -10.20 -4.68
CA GLU A 221 8.30 -10.90 -5.49
C GLU A 221 8.47 -12.33 -4.99
N LYS A 222 8.53 -12.52 -3.65
CA LYS A 222 8.56 -13.85 -3.03
C LYS A 222 7.33 -14.71 -3.37
N ASP A 223 6.15 -14.10 -3.41
CA ASP A 223 4.92 -14.79 -3.81
C ASP A 223 4.92 -15.18 -5.29
N ASN A 224 5.57 -14.40 -6.16
CA ASN A 224 5.69 -14.71 -7.58
C ASN A 224 6.76 -15.78 -7.85
N GLU A 225 7.87 -15.79 -7.10
CA GLU A 225 8.88 -16.86 -7.17
C GLU A 225 8.29 -18.22 -6.78
N GLN A 226 7.33 -18.27 -5.86
CA GLN A 226 6.64 -19.52 -5.50
C GLN A 226 5.68 -20.05 -6.58
N LYS A 227 5.30 -19.21 -7.56
CA LYS A 227 4.37 -19.58 -8.64
C LYS A 227 5.07 -20.11 -9.90
N SER A 228 6.41 -20.27 -9.92
CA SER A 228 7.02 -21.07 -10.97
C SER A 228 6.54 -22.51 -10.80
N ASP A 229 5.75 -22.97 -11.77
CA ASP A 229 5.17 -24.31 -11.75
C ASP A 229 6.33 -25.32 -11.62
N PRO A 230 6.34 -26.22 -10.61
CA PRO A 230 7.46 -27.14 -10.38
C PRO A 230 7.76 -27.98 -11.63
N LEU A 231 6.76 -28.23 -12.47
CA LEU A 231 6.91 -28.89 -13.76
C LEU A 231 7.71 -28.05 -14.76
N THR A 232 7.48 -26.74 -14.80
CA THR A 232 8.20 -25.81 -15.70
C THR A 232 9.65 -25.67 -15.27
N ASP A 233 9.93 -25.61 -13.96
CA ASP A 233 11.29 -25.60 -13.41
C ASP A 233 12.01 -26.94 -13.64
N LEU A 234 11.30 -28.06 -13.55
CA LEU A 234 11.83 -29.39 -13.87
C LEU A 234 12.15 -29.51 -15.37
N LEU A 235 11.24 -29.07 -16.24
CA LEU A 235 11.42 -29.05 -17.69
C LEU A 235 12.60 -28.16 -18.10
N HIS A 236 12.74 -26.98 -17.49
CA HIS A 236 13.89 -26.11 -17.71
C HIS A 236 15.20 -26.76 -17.26
N LYS A 237 15.21 -27.47 -16.12
CA LYS A 237 16.40 -28.22 -15.66
C LYS A 237 16.76 -29.37 -16.59
N ILE A 238 15.76 -30.10 -17.12
CA ILE A 238 15.96 -31.18 -18.10
C ILE A 238 16.49 -30.61 -19.43
N ALA A 239 15.88 -29.52 -19.92
CA ALA A 239 16.26 -28.89 -21.18
C ALA A 239 17.64 -28.20 -21.13
N CYS A 240 18.03 -27.67 -19.95
CA CYS A 240 19.35 -27.06 -19.75
C CYS A 240 20.42 -28.06 -19.30
N SER A 241 20.06 -29.29 -18.89
CA SER A 241 21.03 -30.37 -18.65
C SER A 241 21.47 -31.00 -19.97
N ASN A 242 22.49 -30.39 -20.59
CA ASN A 242 23.23 -31.02 -21.68
C ASN A 242 24.04 -32.20 -21.14
N GLY A 243 23.45 -33.39 -21.09
CA GLY A 243 24.20 -34.65 -20.91
C GLY A 243 23.43 -35.79 -20.24
N SER A 244 23.03 -36.77 -21.05
CA SER A 244 23.00 -38.20 -20.69
C SER A 244 22.20 -38.66 -19.46
N ALA A 245 20.96 -38.21 -19.25
CA ALA A 245 20.10 -38.80 -18.20
C ALA A 245 19.23 -39.97 -18.69
N PHE A 246 18.98 -40.08 -20.00
CA PHE A 246 18.20 -41.17 -20.58
C PHE A 246 18.92 -41.74 -21.80
N ARG A 247 19.68 -42.81 -21.61
CA ARG A 247 20.08 -43.69 -22.71
C ARG A 247 19.05 -44.82 -22.78
N PRO A 248 18.45 -45.10 -23.94
CA PRO A 248 17.66 -46.32 -24.10
C PRO A 248 18.59 -47.53 -23.83
N VAL A 249 18.13 -48.44 -22.99
CA VAL A 249 18.81 -49.72 -22.73
C VAL A 249 18.76 -50.51 -24.04
N GLN A 250 19.92 -50.97 -24.52
CA GLN A 250 20.03 -51.64 -25.82
C GLN A 250 19.30 -52.99 -25.89
N ASP A 251 19.09 -53.64 -24.75
CA ASP A 251 18.35 -54.89 -24.64
C ASP A 251 17.23 -54.71 -23.61
N ASP A 252 16.05 -54.33 -24.10
CA ASP A 252 14.82 -54.35 -23.31
C ASP A 252 14.18 -55.75 -23.45
N PRO A 253 14.17 -56.58 -22.40
CA PRO A 253 13.61 -57.93 -22.46
C PRO A 253 12.08 -57.96 -22.63
N GLU A 254 11.40 -56.80 -22.50
CA GLU A 254 9.97 -56.65 -22.76
C GLU A 254 9.66 -56.07 -24.15
N ALA A 255 10.69 -55.79 -24.97
CA ALA A 255 10.50 -55.34 -26.35
C ALA A 255 9.86 -56.45 -27.19
N LEU A 256 8.58 -56.27 -27.50
CA LEU A 256 7.86 -57.14 -28.43
C LEU A 256 8.58 -57.14 -29.80
N PRO A 257 8.80 -58.32 -30.41
CA PRO A 257 9.42 -58.39 -31.73
C PRO A 257 8.59 -57.62 -32.75
N ALA A 258 9.27 -56.93 -33.67
CA ALA A 258 8.63 -56.10 -34.69
C ALA A 258 7.47 -56.85 -35.37
N ALA A 259 6.28 -56.27 -35.28
CA ALA A 259 5.09 -56.81 -35.93
C ALA A 259 5.33 -56.95 -37.45
N PRO A 260 4.81 -58.01 -38.09
CA PRO A 260 4.94 -58.17 -39.53
C PRO A 260 4.28 -56.98 -40.24
N ALA A 261 4.87 -56.59 -41.38
CA ALA A 261 4.49 -55.42 -42.14
C ALA A 261 2.96 -55.31 -42.31
N SER A 262 2.41 -54.17 -41.89
CA SER A 262 1.03 -53.77 -42.10
C SER A 262 0.56 -54.09 -43.52
N ALA A 263 -0.56 -54.81 -43.63
CA ALA A 263 -1.24 -55.12 -44.90
C ALA A 263 -1.87 -53.88 -45.57
N PHE A 264 -1.67 -52.69 -45.01
CA PHE A 264 -2.09 -51.43 -45.60
C PHE A 264 -0.98 -50.88 -46.49
N GLN A 265 -0.93 -51.34 -47.74
CA GLN A 265 -0.16 -50.65 -48.77
C GLN A 265 -0.93 -49.40 -49.25
N PRO A 266 -0.26 -48.25 -49.42
CA PRO A 266 -0.90 -47.08 -50.00
C PRO A 266 -1.36 -47.41 -51.42
N ARG A 267 -2.59 -46.99 -51.74
CA ARG A 267 -3.23 -47.21 -53.04
C ARG A 267 -2.48 -46.38 -54.08
N ASP A 268 -1.99 -47.04 -55.13
CA ASP A 268 -1.23 -46.38 -56.20
C ASP A 268 -2.19 -45.60 -57.11
N ASP A 269 -2.09 -44.27 -57.11
CA ASP A 269 -3.02 -43.35 -57.78
C ASP A 269 -2.77 -43.23 -59.30
N SER A 270 -1.97 -44.12 -59.88
CA SER A 270 -1.54 -44.06 -61.28
C SER A 270 -2.53 -44.69 -62.29
N THR A 271 -3.77 -45.01 -61.89
CA THR A 271 -4.77 -45.67 -62.76
C THR A 271 -6.12 -44.96 -62.85
N LEU A 272 -6.17 -43.64 -62.63
CA LEU A 272 -7.33 -42.84 -62.99
C LEU A 272 -7.34 -42.56 -64.50
N GLU A 273 -8.00 -43.43 -65.26
CA GLU A 273 -8.43 -43.16 -66.63
C GLU A 273 -9.38 -41.93 -66.66
N PRO A 274 -9.29 -41.04 -67.67
CA PRO A 274 -10.22 -39.94 -67.81
C PRO A 274 -11.53 -40.44 -68.45
N GLY A 275 -12.59 -40.57 -67.65
CA GLY A 275 -13.92 -40.94 -68.11
C GLY A 275 -14.81 -39.72 -68.36
N GLU A 276 -15.25 -39.56 -69.60
CA GLU A 276 -16.20 -38.56 -70.12
C GLU A 276 -17.58 -38.66 -69.48
N GLY A 277 -18.25 -37.51 -69.32
CA GLY A 277 -19.64 -37.38 -68.83
C GLY A 277 -19.98 -35.96 -68.41
#